data_AF-A0A525VIJ0-F1
#
_entry.id   AF-A0A525VIJ0-F1
#
_cell.length_a   1.000
_cell.length_b   1.000
_cell.length_c   1.000
_cell.angle_alpha   90.00
_cell.angle_beta   90.00
_cell.angle_gamma   90.00
#
_symmetry.space_group_name_H-M   'P 1'
#
loop_
_entity.id
_entity.type
_entity.pdbx_description
1 polymer ?
#
loop_
_entity_poly.entity_id
_entity_poly.type
_entity_poly.pdbx_seq_one_letter_code
_entity_poly.pdbx_strand_id
1 'polypeptide(L)' 'MTGEKRVLRGGSWADVLSALRATARFSADPNFEDRTIGFRCAMDRLK' A
#
# COMPACT_ATOMS: atom_id res chain seq x y z
N MET A 1 17.74 -8.72 -6.40
CA MET A 1 17.41 -7.29 -6.25
C MET A 1 16.17 -7.17 -5.36
N THR A 2 16.37 -6.99 -4.06
CA THR A 2 15.28 -6.88 -3.07
C THR A 2 15.34 -5.47 -2.49
N GLY A 3 14.59 -4.53 -3.06
CA GLY A 3 14.62 -3.14 -2.61
C GLY A 3 13.84 -2.13 -3.48
N GLU A 4 13.51 -2.49 -4.72
CA GLU A 4 12.87 -1.55 -5.65
C GLU A 4 11.38 -1.36 -5.37
N LYS A 5 10.64 -2.43 -5.00
CA LYS A 5 9.19 -2.34 -4.78
C LYS A 5 8.83 -1.72 -3.43
N ARG A 6 7.75 -0.91 -3.40
CA ARG A 6 7.17 -0.32 -2.18
C ARG A 6 5.94 -1.10 -1.73
N VAL A 7 5.73 -1.19 -0.41
CA VAL A 7 4.61 -1.95 0.17
C VAL A 7 3.34 -1.12 0.15
N LEU A 8 2.24 -1.74 -0.29
CA LEU A 8 0.88 -1.21 -0.26
C LEU A 8 0.05 -2.01 0.74
N ARG A 9 -0.85 -1.32 1.45
CA ARG A 9 -1.65 -1.88 2.56
C ARG A 9 -3.09 -1.40 2.46
N GLY A 10 -4.02 -2.17 3.04
CA GLY A 10 -5.42 -1.80 3.22
C GLY A 10 -6.36 -2.23 2.08
N GLY A 11 -5.81 -2.50 0.89
CA GLY A 11 -6.61 -2.84 -0.29
C GLY A 11 -7.47 -1.67 -0.79
N SER A 12 -8.27 -1.94 -1.80
CA SER A 12 -9.11 -0.99 -2.52
C SER A 12 -10.56 -1.50 -2.67
N TRP A 13 -11.41 -0.68 -3.28
CA TRP A 13 -12.79 -1.06 -3.60
C TRP A 13 -12.90 -2.21 -4.63
N ALA A 14 -11.83 -2.49 -5.37
CA ALA A 14 -11.79 -3.56 -6.37
C ALA A 14 -11.27 -4.90 -5.80
N ASP A 15 -10.76 -4.89 -4.57
CA ASP A 15 -10.11 -6.05 -3.97
C ASP A 15 -11.09 -7.00 -3.25
N VAL A 16 -10.72 -8.27 -3.20
CA VAL A 16 -11.46 -9.31 -2.46
C VAL A 16 -11.22 -9.22 -0.94
N LEU A 17 -12.13 -9.80 -0.15
CA LEU A 17 -12.13 -9.71 1.31
C LEU A 17 -10.81 -10.12 2.00
N SER A 18 -10.06 -11.07 1.44
CA SER A 18 -8.77 -11.49 2.01
C SER A 18 -7.69 -10.40 1.91
N ALA A 19 -7.76 -9.53 0.92
CA ALA A 19 -6.83 -8.43 0.68
C ALA A 19 -7.04 -7.25 1.63
N LEU A 20 -8.22 -7.14 2.25
CA LEU A 20 -8.57 -6.07 3.21
C LEU A 20 -8.06 -6.33 4.62
N ARG A 21 -7.45 -7.50 4.88
CA ARG A 21 -6.88 -7.83 6.19
C ARG A 21 -5.69 -6.92 6.50
N ALA A 22 -5.55 -6.52 7.76
CA ALA A 22 -4.42 -5.71 8.22
C ALA A 22 -3.05 -6.36 7.97
N THR A 23 -3.00 -7.70 7.90
CA THR A 23 -1.79 -8.47 7.63
C THR A 23 -1.46 -8.58 6.14
N ALA A 24 -2.39 -8.26 5.23
CA ALA A 24 -2.14 -8.31 3.80
C ALA A 24 -1.03 -7.33 3.40
N ARG A 25 -0.20 -7.77 2.44
CA ARG A 25 0.96 -7.04 1.93
C ARG A 25 1.01 -7.18 0.42
N PHE A 26 0.82 -6.07 -0.27
CA PHE A 26 1.08 -5.97 -1.69
C PHE A 26 2.33 -5.14 -1.92
N SER A 27 2.91 -5.24 -3.12
CA SER A 27 4.05 -4.42 -3.48
C SER A 27 4.07 -4.12 -4.96
N ALA A 28 4.39 -2.88 -5.31
CA ALA A 28 4.46 -2.41 -6.68
C ALA A 28 5.77 -1.64 -6.90
N ASP A 29 6.14 -1.46 -8.17
CA ASP A 29 7.20 -0.52 -8.55
C ASP A 29 6.83 0.90 -8.08
N PRO A 30 7.78 1.74 -7.62
CA PRO A 30 7.48 3.10 -7.19
C PRO A 30 6.84 3.99 -8.26
N ASN A 31 7.09 3.69 -9.54
CA ASN A 31 6.51 4.41 -10.68
C ASN A 31 5.23 3.74 -11.22
N PHE A 32 4.74 2.69 -10.57
CA PHE A 32 3.47 2.07 -10.94
C PHE A 32 2.31 2.95 -10.48
N GLU A 33 1.45 3.31 -11.42
CA GLU A 33 0.26 4.12 -11.20
C GLU A 33 -0.99 3.29 -11.42
N ASP A 34 -1.93 3.38 -10.49
CA ASP A 34 -3.24 2.73 -10.59
C ASP A 34 -4.31 3.58 -9.90
N ARG A 35 -5.52 3.60 -10.46
CA ARG A 35 -6.65 4.39 -9.92
C ARG A 35 -7.16 3.90 -8.57
N THR A 36 -6.73 2.72 -8.14
CA THR A 36 -7.08 2.09 -6.86
C THR A 36 -6.01 2.30 -5.78
N ILE A 37 -4.88 2.91 -6.14
CA ILE A 37 -3.74 3.13 -5.23
C ILE A 37 -3.65 4.61 -4.86
N GLY A 38 -3.42 4.89 -3.57
CA GLY A 38 -3.20 6.23 -3.04
C GLY A 38 -2.32 6.22 -1.80
N PHE A 39 -2.18 7.38 -1.14
CA PHE A 39 -1.37 7.53 0.06
C PHE A 39 -2.16 8.16 1.22
N ARG A 40 -1.73 7.83 2.44
CA ARG A 40 -2.19 8.48 3.68
C ARG A 40 -1.00 9.18 4.30
N CYS A 41 -1.11 10.49 4.52
CA CYS A 41 -0.08 11.24 5.22
C CYS A 41 0.08 10.71 6.65
N ALA A 42 1.32 10.64 7.11
CA ALA A 42 1.67 10.40 8.50
C ALA A 42 2.45 11.62 9.02
N MET A 43 2.40 11.82 10.32
CA MET A 43 3.20 12.85 10.99
C MET A 43 4.01 12.20 12.10
N ASP A 44 5.22 12.72 12.32
CA ASP A 44 6.00 12.34 13.48
C ASP A 44 5.29 12.82 14.74
N ARG A 45 5.40 12.02 15.81
CA ARG A 45 4.94 12.46 17.13
C ARG A 45 5.87 13.58 17.60
N LEU A 46 5.30 14.72 17.97
CA LEU A 46 6.04 15.78 18.66
C LEU A 46 6.68 15.19 19.93
N LYS A 47 7.93 15.61 20.22
CA LYS A 47 8.66 15.19 21.42
C LYS A 47 7.93 15.61 22.69
#